data_AF-A0A0F9PY59-F1
#
_entry.id   AF-A0A0F9PY59-F1
#
_cell.length_a   1.000
_cell.length_b   1.000
_cell.length_c   1.000
_cell.angle_alpha   90.00
_cell.angle_beta   90.00
_cell.angle_gamma   90.00
#
_symmetry.space_group_name_H-M   'P 1'
#
loop_
_entity.id
_entity.type
_entity.pdbx_description
1 polymer ?
#
loop_
_entity_poly.entity_id
_entity_poly.type
_entity_poly.pdbx_seq_one_letter_code
_entity_poly.pdbx_strand_id
1 'polypeptide(L)'
;MRADLNYYEILEETLKEKMEWLKEEFEIMFAPKTGKFTIKDKKIANDILDYVLEHNYVYDNFILLNLINETVKKIEEKYVNLL
;
A
#
# COMPACT_ATOMS: atom_id res chain seq x y z
N MET A 1 -20.06 -19.64 -14.42
CA MET A 1 -19.28 -18.49 -14.91
C MET A 1 -19.81 -17.12 -14.45
N ARG A 2 -20.54 -17.03 -13.33
CA ARG A 2 -20.98 -15.76 -12.69
C ARG A 2 -20.31 -15.53 -11.33
N ALA A 3 -19.96 -16.62 -10.63
CA ALA A 3 -19.31 -16.56 -9.32
C ALA A 3 -17.88 -15.99 -9.39
N ASP A 4 -17.14 -16.31 -10.47
CA ASP A 4 -15.75 -15.86 -10.62
C ASP A 4 -15.65 -14.34 -10.83
N LEU A 5 -16.59 -13.73 -11.57
CA LEU A 5 -16.64 -12.28 -11.78
C LEU A 5 -16.90 -11.51 -10.47
N ASN A 6 -17.90 -11.94 -9.69
CA ASN A 6 -18.16 -11.34 -8.38
C ASN A 6 -16.98 -11.48 -7.41
N TYR A 7 -16.24 -12.58 -7.48
CA TYR A 7 -15.08 -12.80 -6.62
C TYR A 7 -13.95 -11.80 -6.89
N TYR A 8 -13.65 -11.52 -8.17
CA TYR A 8 -12.62 -10.55 -8.52
C TYR A 8 -13.01 -9.11 -8.19
N GLU A 9 -14.29 -8.74 -8.37
CA GLU A 9 -14.80 -7.43 -7.99
C GLU A 9 -14.66 -7.19 -6.48
N ILE A 10 -15.06 -8.17 -5.66
CA ILE A 10 -14.96 -8.08 -4.19
C ILE A 10 -13.49 -8.00 -3.74
N LEU A 11 -12.60 -8.77 -4.38
CA LEU A 11 -11.16 -8.69 -4.10
C LEU A 11 -10.58 -7.32 -4.44
N GLU A 12 -11.01 -6.73 -5.56
CA GLU A 12 -10.57 -5.40 -5.97
C GLU A 12 -11.04 -4.32 -5.01
N GLU A 13 -12.32 -4.35 -4.60
CA GLU A 13 -12.86 -3.42 -3.61
C GLU A 13 -12.12 -3.55 -2.27
N THR A 14 -11.93 -4.78 -1.79
CA THR A 14 -11.21 -5.05 -0.55
C THR A 14 -9.77 -4.53 -0.62
N LEU A 15 -9.09 -4.72 -1.77
CA LEU A 15 -7.73 -4.23 -1.94
C LEU A 15 -7.68 -2.70 -1.98
N LYS A 16 -8.64 -2.05 -2.65
CA LYS A 16 -8.76 -0.58 -2.66
C LYS A 16 -8.90 -0.01 -1.26
N GLU A 17 -9.76 -0.60 -0.44
CA GLU A 17 -9.93 -0.20 0.96
C GLU A 17 -8.62 -0.35 1.75
N LYS A 18 -7.92 -1.47 1.60
CA LYS A 18 -6.61 -1.69 2.25
C LYS A 18 -5.55 -0.69 1.79
N MET A 19 -5.50 -0.38 0.49
CA MET A 19 -4.54 0.59 -0.06
C MET A 19 -4.85 2.00 0.40
N GLU A 20 -6.13 2.35 0.58
CA GLU A 20 -6.50 3.65 1.12
C GLU A 20 -6.14 3.75 2.60
N TRP A 21 -6.48 2.72 3.39
CA TRP A 21 -6.06 2.63 4.79
C TRP A 21 -4.53 2.76 4.93
N LEU A 22 -3.75 2.11 4.07
CA LEU A 22 -2.29 2.23 4.07
C LEU A 22 -1.82 3.69 3.89
N LYS A 23 -2.44 4.45 2.99
CA LYS A 23 -2.09 5.86 2.79
C LYS A 23 -2.41 6.69 4.03
N GLU A 24 -3.58 6.47 4.63
CA GLU A 24 -4.00 7.16 5.85
C GLU A 24 -3.05 6.87 7.01
N GLU A 25 -2.65 5.62 7.20
CA GLU A 25 -1.66 5.24 8.22
C GLU A 25 -0.32 5.95 8.01
N PHE A 26 0.15 6.03 6.76
CA PHE A 26 1.36 6.79 6.45
C PHE A 26 1.19 8.30 6.72
N GLU A 27 0.03 8.88 6.42
CA GLU A 27 -0.28 10.27 6.75
C GLU A 27 -0.23 10.52 8.26
N ILE A 28 -0.88 9.68 9.06
CA ILE A 28 -0.89 9.80 10.51
C ILE A 28 0.54 9.69 11.08
N MET A 29 1.32 8.73 10.58
CA MET A 29 2.64 8.42 11.15
C MET A 29 3.77 9.35 10.68
N PHE A 30 3.70 9.83 9.44
CA PHE A 30 4.84 10.48 8.79
C PHE A 30 4.58 11.92 8.35
N ALA A 31 3.32 12.34 8.08
CA ALA A 31 3.04 13.73 7.70
C ALA A 31 3.51 14.76 8.74
N PRO A 32 3.40 14.53 10.07
CA PRO A 32 3.90 15.46 11.07
C PRO A 32 5.44 15.60 11.10
N LYS A 33 6.19 14.65 10.52
CA LYS A 33 7.65 14.55 10.66
C LYS A 33 8.45 15.43 9.67
N THR A 34 7.77 16.25 8.86
CA THR A 34 8.31 17.39 8.08
C THR A 34 9.73 17.17 7.53
N GLY A 35 9.95 16.06 6.83
CA GLY A 35 11.17 15.79 6.05
C GLY A 35 12.41 15.36 6.84
N LYS A 36 12.31 15.16 8.17
CA LYS A 36 13.41 14.57 8.97
C LYS A 36 13.02 13.18 9.46
N PHE A 37 13.05 12.21 8.55
CA PHE A 37 12.84 10.80 8.91
C PHE A 37 14.09 10.22 9.55
N THR A 38 13.92 9.62 10.72
CA THR A 38 14.97 8.85 11.39
C THR A 38 15.14 7.49 10.71
N ILE A 39 16.27 6.81 10.96
CA ILE A 39 16.48 5.42 10.52
C ILE A 39 15.33 4.51 10.99
N LYS A 40 14.81 4.76 12.20
CA LYS A 40 13.67 4.02 12.74
C LYS A 40 12.39 4.27 11.95
N ASP A 41 12.15 5.50 11.51
CA ASP A 41 10.99 5.84 10.68
C ASP A 41 11.04 5.11 9.33
N LYS A 42 12.22 5.11 8.69
CA LYS A 42 12.45 4.35 7.46
C LYS A 42 12.21 2.86 7.64
N LYS A 43 12.70 2.30 8.75
CA LYS A 43 12.51 0.89 9.06
C LYS A 43 11.02 0.57 9.23
N ILE A 44 10.28 1.37 10.00
CA ILE A 44 8.83 1.16 10.20
C ILE A 44 8.09 1.27 8.88
N ALA A 45 8.41 2.26 8.04
CA ALA A 45 7.76 2.42 6.74
C ALA A 45 8.00 1.20 5.84
N ASN A 46 9.24 0.69 5.77
CA ASN A 46 9.56 -0.52 5.01
C ASN A 46 8.88 -1.77 5.60
N ASP A 47 8.92 -1.95 6.92
CA ASP A 47 8.27 -3.10 7.59
C ASP A 47 6.75 -3.12 7.31
N ILE A 48 6.08 -1.96 7.25
CA ILE A 48 4.66 -1.85 6.88
C ILE A 48 4.44 -2.22 5.42
N LEU A 49 5.27 -1.72 4.50
CA LEU A 49 5.14 -2.03 3.08
C LEU A 49 5.38 -3.51 2.80
N ASP A 50 6.44 -4.09 3.38
CA ASP A 50 6.75 -5.51 3.26
C ASP A 50 5.57 -6.36 3.75
N TYR A 51 5.01 -6.03 4.92
CA TYR A 51 3.82 -6.70 5.43
C TYR A 51 2.65 -6.64 4.45
N VAL A 52 2.37 -5.46 3.88
CA VAL A 52 1.27 -5.30 2.92
C VAL A 52 1.52 -6.09 1.63
N LEU A 53 2.75 -6.08 1.12
CA LEU A 53 3.13 -6.81 -0.09
C LEU A 53 3.04 -8.33 0.09
N GLU A 54 3.50 -8.84 1.23
CA GLU A 54 3.44 -10.26 1.56
C GLU A 54 2.00 -10.76 1.76
N HIS A 55 1.14 -9.95 2.39
CA HIS A 55 -0.23 -10.36 2.75
C HIS A 55 -1.27 -10.09 1.67
N ASN A 56 -0.91 -9.34 0.62
CA ASN A 56 -1.77 -9.09 -0.53
C ASN A 56 -1.15 -9.66 -1.80
N TYR A 57 -0.44 -10.79 -1.68
CA TYR A 57 0.15 -11.50 -2.82
C TYR A 57 -0.96 -12.03 -3.76
N VAL A 58 -1.31 -11.20 -4.74
CA VAL A 58 -2.31 -11.47 -5.77
C VAL A 58 -1.62 -12.12 -6.97
N TYR A 59 -1.26 -13.40 -6.83
CA TYR A 59 -0.74 -14.18 -7.94
C TYR A 59 -1.73 -14.12 -9.13
N ASP A 60 -1.21 -13.85 -10.32
CA ASP A 60 -1.92 -13.79 -11.61
C ASP A 60 -2.99 -12.69 -11.79
N ASN A 61 -3.15 -11.72 -10.88
CA ASN A 61 -4.05 -10.57 -11.10
C ASN A 61 -3.28 -9.26 -11.33
N PHE A 62 -3.00 -8.96 -12.60
CA PHE A 62 -2.29 -7.75 -13.04
C PHE A 62 -2.95 -6.44 -12.61
N ILE A 63 -4.28 -6.38 -12.53
CA ILE A 63 -5.01 -5.16 -12.13
C ILE A 63 -4.73 -4.86 -10.67
N LEU A 64 -4.84 -5.87 -9.81
CA LEU A 64 -4.58 -5.75 -8.37
C LEU A 64 -3.11 -5.45 -8.07
N LEU A 65 -2.19 -6.07 -8.82
CA LEU A 65 -0.76 -5.75 -8.74
C LEU A 65 -0.48 -4.29 -9.12
N ASN A 66 -1.14 -3.79 -10.17
CA ASN A 66 -0.98 -2.39 -10.58
C ASN A 66 -1.50 -1.41 -9.51
N LEU A 67 -2.62 -1.74 -8.85
CA LEU A 67 -3.16 -0.92 -7.76
C LEU A 67 -2.19 -0.81 -6.57
N ILE A 68 -1.53 -1.91 -6.21
CA ILE A 68 -0.49 -1.94 -5.17
C ILE A 68 0.69 -1.06 -5.59
N ASN A 69 1.23 -1.27 -6.79
CA ASN A 69 2.37 -0.51 -7.30
C ASN A 69 2.09 0.99 -7.37
N GLU A 70 0.90 1.39 -7.84
CA GLU A 70 0.49 2.80 -7.86
C GLU A 70 0.40 3.40 -6.46
N THR A 71 -0.06 2.62 -5.49
CA THR A 71 -0.17 3.07 -4.10
C THR A 71 1.22 3.27 -3.48
N VAL A 72 2.12 2.30 -3.64
CA VAL A 72 3.50 2.39 -3.17
C VAL A 72 4.20 3.59 -3.80
N LYS A 73 4.08 3.76 -5.12
CA LYS A 73 4.67 4.89 -5.84
C LYS A 73 4.16 6.24 -5.31
N LYS A 74 2.86 6.38 -5.04
CA LYS A 74 2.29 7.61 -4.44
C LYS A 74 2.85 7.89 -3.05
N ILE A 75 3.10 6.84 -2.25
CA ILE A 75 3.72 6.98 -0.93
C ILE A 75 5.18 7.45 -1.07
N GLU A 76 5.95 6.84 -1.98
CA GLU A 76 7.33 7.24 -2.26
C GLU A 76 7.43 8.70 -2.74
N GLU A 77 6.55 9.11 -3.65
CA GLU A 77 6.50 10.48 -4.18
C GLU A 77 6.11 11.50 -3.09
N LYS A 78 5.18 11.14 -2.19
CA LYS A 78 4.72 12.02 -1.11
C LYS A 78 5.75 12.14 0.03
N TYR A 79 6.40 11.05 0.39
CA TYR A 79 7.34 11.00 1.52
C TYR A 79 8.77 10.82 1.03
N VAL A 80 9.26 11.83 0.30
CA VAL A 80 10.62 11.85 -0.23
C VAL A 80 11.64 11.60 0.90
N ASN A 81 12.53 10.64 0.69
CA ASN A 81 13.55 10.16 1.64
C ASN A 81 13.04 9.28 2.80
N LEU A 82 11.77 8.88 2.84
CA LEU A 82 11.26 7.92 3.83
C LEU A 82 11.63 6.48 3.46
N LEU A 83 11.51 6.15 2.18
CA LEU A 83 11.78 4.84 1.60
C LEU A 83 13.14 4.85 0.89
#